data_AF-A0A2A2JWJ3-F1
#
_entry.id   AF-A0A2A2JWJ3-F1
#
_cell.length_a   1.000
_cell.length_b   1.000
_cell.length_c   1.000
_cell.angle_alpha   90.00
_cell.angle_beta   90.00
_cell.angle_gamma   90.00
#
_symmetry.space_group_name_H-M   'P 1'
#
loop_
_entity.id
_entity.type
_entity.pdbx_description
1 polymer ?
#
loop_
_entity_poly.entity_id
_entity_poly.type
_entity_poly.pdbx_seq_one_letter_code
_entity_poly.pdbx_strand_id
1 'polypeptide(L)'
;MRYFVTYICFDTSVDHKLLGTADTMGYPEYQIVSPLENPAYADCVTVSDIEARFERLRNYQANHNEVTFTCCTVKVLRVEPLEESWFVKGWDQPQSAAHAQG
;
A
#
# COMPACT_ATOMS: atom_id res chain seq x y z
N MET A 1 -12.10 8.21 9.17
CA MET A 1 -10.70 8.69 9.05
C MET A 1 -10.03 7.88 7.94
N ARG A 2 -9.32 8.54 7.01
CA ARG A 2 -8.58 7.87 5.94
C ARG A 2 -7.08 7.92 6.26
N TYR A 3 -6.31 7.01 5.68
CA TYR A 3 -4.89 6.86 5.89
C TYR A 3 -4.18 6.78 4.54
N PHE A 4 -3.10 7.54 4.37
CA PHE A 4 -2.19 7.44 3.24
C PHE A 4 -1.11 6.43 3.60
N VAL A 5 -1.08 5.30 2.89
CA VAL A 5 -0.10 4.23 3.12
C VAL A 5 0.90 4.24 1.99
N THR A 6 2.17 4.46 2.32
CA THR A 6 3.29 4.27 1.39
C THR A 6 3.93 2.91 1.68
N TYR A 7 4.18 2.12 0.64
CA TYR A 7 4.70 0.75 0.76
C TYR A 7 5.62 0.41 -0.40
N ILE A 8 6.35 -0.69 -0.26
CA ILE A 8 7.17 -1.28 -1.32
C ILE A 8 6.89 -2.78 -1.43
N CYS A 9 7.08 -3.30 -2.63
CA CYS A 9 7.04 -4.72 -2.93
C CYS A 9 8.48 -5.21 -3.15
N PHE A 10 8.85 -6.29 -2.50
CA PHE A 10 10.14 -6.95 -2.67
C PHE A 10 9.94 -8.25 -3.44
N ASP A 11 10.80 -8.49 -4.44
CA ASP A 11 10.95 -9.83 -5.02
C ASP A 11 11.75 -10.71 -4.05
N THR A 12 11.07 -11.65 -3.39
CA THR A 12 11.67 -12.58 -2.43
C THR A 12 12.10 -13.91 -3.07
N SER A 13 12.00 -14.05 -4.38
CA SER A 13 12.53 -15.22 -5.10
C SER A 13 14.06 -15.19 -5.24
N VAL A 14 14.68 -14.04 -5.01
CA VAL A 14 16.13 -13.85 -5.10
C VAL A 14 16.86 -14.22 -3.80
N ASP A 15 18.16 -14.49 -3.90
CA ASP A 15 19.02 -14.70 -2.73
C ASP A 15 18.95 -13.48 -1.80
N HIS A 16 18.90 -13.71 -0.48
CA HIS A 16 18.88 -12.67 0.55
C HIS A 16 19.99 -11.61 0.43
N LYS A 17 21.13 -11.93 -0.18
CA LYS A 17 22.22 -10.97 -0.46
C LYS A 17 21.87 -9.94 -1.54
N LEU A 18 20.86 -10.24 -2.35
CA LEU A 18 20.37 -9.41 -3.46
C LEU A 18 19.09 -8.66 -3.09
N LEU A 19 18.46 -8.98 -1.95
CA LEU A 19 17.34 -8.21 -1.42
C LEU A 19 17.80 -6.79 -1.08
N GLY A 20 17.12 -5.79 -1.62
CA GLY A 20 17.42 -4.38 -1.35
C GLY A 20 18.20 -3.66 -2.44
N THR A 21 18.39 -4.28 -3.60
CA THR A 21 18.89 -3.59 -4.80
C THR A 21 17.73 -2.99 -5.61
N ALA A 22 18.03 -2.07 -6.53
CA ALA A 22 17.03 -1.45 -7.40
C ALA A 22 16.29 -2.47 -8.30
N ASP A 23 16.88 -3.64 -8.55
CA ASP A 23 16.30 -4.69 -9.38
C ASP A 23 15.34 -5.60 -8.59
N THR A 24 15.40 -5.59 -7.26
CA THR A 24 14.62 -6.48 -6.36
C THR A 24 13.65 -5.73 -5.46
N MET A 25 13.81 -4.40 -5.32
CA MET A 25 12.85 -3.51 -4.70
C MET A 25 12.04 -2.75 -5.75
N GLY A 26 10.72 -2.88 -5.68
CA GLY A 26 9.84 -1.97 -6.39
C GLY A 26 10.01 -0.52 -5.90
N TYR A 27 9.60 0.43 -6.75
CA TYR A 27 9.47 1.83 -6.32
C TYR A 27 8.42 1.96 -5.21
N PRO A 28 8.53 2.96 -4.32
CA PRO A 28 7.48 3.26 -3.36
C PRO A 28 6.14 3.48 -4.07
N GLU A 29 5.16 2.69 -3.68
CA GLU A 29 3.76 2.79 -4.09
C GLU A 29 2.94 3.43 -2.97
N TYR A 30 1.74 3.91 -3.31
CA TYR A 30 0.84 4.51 -2.34
C TYR A 30 -0.59 4.02 -2.51
N GLN A 31 -1.31 3.90 -1.39
CA GLN A 31 -2.74 3.63 -1.37
C GLN A 31 -3.43 4.36 -0.23
N ILE A 32 -4.63 4.85 -0.49
CA ILE A 32 -5.51 5.38 0.55
C ILE A 32 -6.34 4.24 1.14
N VAL A 33 -6.30 4.10 2.46
CA VAL A 33 -7.08 3.13 3.23
C VAL A 33 -8.06 3.85 4.13
N SER A 34 -9.27 3.32 4.24
CA SER A 34 -10.34 3.90 5.04
C SER A 34 -11.09 2.80 5.76
N PRO A 35 -10.94 2.68 7.10
CA PRO A 35 -11.73 1.74 7.91
C PRO A 35 -13.25 1.89 7.75
N LEU A 36 -13.73 3.09 7.40
CA LEU A 36 -15.15 3.37 7.19
C LEU A 36 -15.66 2.85 5.84
N GLU A 37 -14.81 2.87 4.81
CA GLU A 37 -15.20 2.51 3.43
C GLU A 37 -14.77 1.08 3.07
N ASN A 38 -13.80 0.52 3.80
CA ASN A 38 -13.29 -0.82 3.58
C ASN A 38 -13.46 -1.68 4.84
N PRO A 39 -14.44 -2.61 4.85
CA PRO A 39 -14.70 -3.50 5.98
C PRO A 39 -13.49 -4.33 6.42
N ALA A 40 -12.51 -4.57 5.54
CA ALA A 40 -11.29 -5.31 5.89
C ALA A 40 -10.40 -4.60 6.93
N TYR A 41 -10.65 -3.32 7.18
CA TYR A 41 -9.94 -2.49 8.16
C TYR A 41 -10.85 -1.97 9.27
N ALA A 42 -12.09 -2.45 9.37
CA ALA A 42 -13.11 -1.89 10.27
C ALA A 42 -12.71 -1.92 11.77
N ASP A 43 -11.86 -2.87 12.16
CA ASP A 43 -11.35 -3.02 13.53
C ASP A 43 -10.06 -2.24 13.81
N CYS A 44 -9.49 -1.57 12.80
CA CYS A 44 -8.25 -0.83 12.94
C CYS A 44 -8.51 0.54 13.58
N VAL A 45 -7.90 0.80 14.73
CA VAL A 45 -8.09 2.03 15.51
C VAL A 45 -6.85 2.92 15.44
N THR A 46 -5.68 2.30 15.31
CA THR A 46 -4.39 2.99 15.31
C THR A 46 -3.70 2.89 13.96
N VAL A 47 -2.72 3.76 13.76
CA VAL A 47 -1.79 3.68 12.61
C VAL A 47 -1.10 2.32 12.53
N SER A 48 -0.72 1.76 13.68
CA SER A 48 -0.06 0.44 13.75
C SER A 48 -1.00 -0.69 13.32
N ASP A 49 -2.30 -0.60 13.63
CA ASP A 49 -3.29 -1.57 13.16
C ASP A 49 -3.41 -1.54 11.63
N ILE A 50 -3.43 -0.33 11.05
CA ILE A 50 -3.49 -0.14 9.59
C ILE A 50 -2.26 -0.73 8.93
N GLU A 51 -1.06 -0.43 9.43
CA GLU A 51 0.20 -1.00 8.94
C GLU A 51 0.16 -2.53 8.92
N ALA A 52 -0.11 -3.14 10.07
CA ALA A 52 -0.13 -4.59 10.23
C ALA A 52 -1.23 -5.25 9.40
N ARG A 53 -2.42 -4.63 9.29
CA ARG A 53 -3.52 -5.13 8.46
C ARG A 53 -3.17 -5.03 6.98
N PHE A 54 -2.55 -3.94 6.55
CA PHE A 54 -2.20 -3.70 5.16
C PHE A 54 -1.20 -4.72 4.62
N GLU A 55 -0.12 -4.98 5.37
CA GLU A 55 0.88 -5.99 5.02
C GLU A 55 0.25 -7.38 5.01
N ARG A 56 -0.52 -7.70 6.06
CA ARG A 56 -1.16 -9.01 6.21
C ARG A 56 -2.10 -9.34 5.05
N LEU A 57 -2.99 -8.41 4.67
CA LEU A 57 -3.94 -8.60 3.58
C LEU A 57 -3.28 -8.75 2.21
N ARG A 58 -1.99 -8.42 2.08
CA ARG A 58 -1.23 -8.58 0.83
C ARG A 58 -0.37 -9.83 0.83
N ASN A 59 0.25 -10.13 1.97
CA ASN A 59 1.17 -11.24 2.09
C ASN A 59 0.45 -12.57 2.39
N TYR A 60 -0.73 -12.54 3.02
CA TYR A 60 -1.45 -13.72 3.54
C TYR A 60 -2.95 -13.70 3.16
N GLN A 61 -3.26 -13.51 1.87
CA GLN A 61 -4.64 -13.43 1.35
C GLN A 61 -5.44 -14.73 1.53
N ALA A 62 -4.81 -15.90 1.36
CA ALA A 62 -5.50 -17.18 1.40
C ALA A 62 -5.90 -17.59 2.84
N ASN A 63 -4.95 -17.51 3.77
CA ASN A 63 -5.15 -17.69 5.21
C ASN A 63 -3.96 -17.10 5.97
N HIS A 64 -4.11 -16.89 7.28
CA HIS A 64 -3.08 -16.26 8.11
C HIS A 64 -1.77 -17.07 8.28
N ASN A 65 -1.71 -18.30 7.75
CA ASN A 65 -0.57 -19.20 7.93
C ASN A 65 0.20 -19.44 6.63
N GLU A 66 -0.32 -19.01 5.49
CA GLU A 66 0.25 -19.29 4.18
C GLU A 66 0.53 -18.00 3.43
N VAL A 67 1.80 -17.81 3.07
CA VAL A 67 2.21 -16.71 2.21
C VAL A 67 1.60 -16.94 0.83
N THR A 68 0.83 -15.96 0.35
CA THR A 68 0.08 -16.08 -0.91
C THR A 68 0.99 -15.99 -2.13
N PHE A 69 1.99 -15.10 -2.07
CA PHE A 69 2.98 -14.93 -3.12
C PHE A 69 4.37 -15.10 -2.50
N THR A 70 4.91 -16.31 -2.51
CA THR A 70 6.21 -16.60 -1.88
C THR A 70 7.38 -15.83 -2.50
N CYS A 71 7.20 -15.33 -3.73
CA CYS A 71 8.15 -14.48 -4.44
C CYS A 71 7.87 -12.99 -4.32
N CYS A 72 6.82 -12.55 -3.61
CA CYS A 72 6.51 -11.13 -3.46
C CYS A 72 6.06 -10.81 -2.04
N THR A 73 6.79 -9.95 -1.36
CA THR A 73 6.43 -9.48 -0.02
C THR A 73 6.22 -7.97 -0.03
N VAL A 74 5.11 -7.53 0.55
CA VAL A 74 4.82 -6.11 0.76
C VAL A 74 5.26 -5.68 2.15
N LYS A 75 5.94 -4.54 2.21
CA LYS A 75 6.29 -3.84 3.44
C LYS A 75 5.79 -2.41 3.38
N VAL A 76 5.12 -1.99 4.43
CA VAL A 76 4.73 -0.59 4.61
C VAL A 76 5.93 0.21 5.08
N LEU A 77 6.15 1.35 4.43
CA LEU A 77 7.20 2.31 4.77
C LEU A 77 6.66 3.39 5.70
N ARG A 78 5.43 3.84 5.46
CA ARG A 78 4.80 4.93 6.21
C ARG A 78 3.29 4.83 6.15
N VAL A 79 2.63 5.19 7.25
CA VAL A 79 1.19 5.39 7.31
C VAL A 79 0.95 6.76 7.91
N GLU A 80 0.19 7.59 7.20
CA GLU A 80 -0.15 8.94 7.63
C GLU A 80 -1.66 9.10 7.72
N PRO A 81 -2.19 9.61 8.85
CA PRO A 81 -3.57 10.00 8.91
C PRO A 81 -3.83 11.16 7.94
N LEU A 82 -4.89 11.04 7.15
CA LEU A 82 -5.32 12.08 6.24
C LEU A 82 -6.38 12.95 6.94
N GLU A 83 -5.98 14.16 7.34
CA GLU A 83 -6.89 15.18 7.88
C GLU A 83 -7.81 15.69 6.79
N GLU A 84 -9.11 15.93 7.03
CA GLU A 84 -10.06 16.46 6.02
C GLU A 84 -9.58 17.72 5.24
N SER A 85 -8.61 18.46 5.78
CA SER A 85 -7.96 19.61 5.14
C SER A 85 -7.10 19.25 3.90
N TRP A 86 -6.66 17.99 3.76
CA TRP A 86 -5.84 17.53 2.62
C TRP A 86 -6.64 17.43 1.31
N PHE A 87 -7.97 17.47 1.38
CA PHE A 87 -8.85 17.49 0.21
C PHE A 87 -8.85 18.88 -0.43
N VAL A 88 -7.78 19.23 -1.13
CA VAL A 88 -7.90 20.21 -2.22
C VAL A 88 -8.67 19.50 -3.33
N LYS A 89 -9.91 19.93 -3.59
CA LYS A 89 -10.73 19.48 -4.74
C LYS A 89 -9.84 19.39 -6.00
N GLY A 90 -9.51 18.19 -6.46
CA GLY A 90 -8.76 17.98 -7.71
C GLY A 90 -7.70 16.88 -7.73
N TRP A 91 -7.27 16.33 -6.59
CA TRP A 91 -6.28 15.22 -6.58
C TRP A 91 -6.88 13.83 -6.88
N ASP A 92 -8.20 13.68 -6.75
CA ASP A 92 -8.92 12.43 -7.05
C ASP A 92 -9.17 12.21 -8.56
N GLN A 93 -8.74 13.12 -9.43
CA GLN A 93 -8.83 12.90 -10.87
C GLN A 93 -7.47 12.46 -11.41
N PRO A 94 -7.33 11.24 -11.96
CA PRO A 94 -6.22 10.99 -12.85
C PRO A 94 -6.31 12.05 -13.95
N GLN A 95 -5.22 12.81 -14.13
CA GLN A 95 -5.08 13.68 -15.30
C GLN A 95 -5.16 12.76 -16.52
N SER A 96 -6.36 12.58 -17.08
CA SER A 96 -6.53 12.22 -18.47
C SER A 96 -5.85 13.34 -19.24
N ALA A 97 -4.58 13.09 -19.59
CA ALA A 97 -3.77 13.99 -20.37
C ALA A 97 -4.54 14.28 -21.66
N ALA A 98 -5.08 15.50 -21.75
CA ALA A 98 -5.48 16.09 -23.00
C ALA A 98 -4.20 16.33 -23.83
N HIS A 99 -3.80 15.32 -24.58
CA HIS A 99 -2.98 15.43 -25.79
C HIS A 99 -3.87 14.94 -26.94
N ALA A 100 -4.04 15.61 -28.07
CA ALA A 100 -3.50 16.85 -28.57
C ALA A 100 -4.46 17.36 -29.67
N GLN A 101 -4.36 18.65 -29.96
CA GLN A 101 -5.06 19.34 -31.04
C GLN A 101 -4.70 18.79 -32.42
N GLY A 102 -5.65 18.90 -33.35
CA GLY A 102 -5.52 18.63 -34.79
C GLY A 102 -6.88 18.71 -35.45
#